data_AF-A0A2D8NKS4-F1
#
_entry.id   AF-A0A2D8NKS4-F1
#
_cell.length_a   1.000
_cell.length_b   1.000
_cell.length_c   1.000
_cell.angle_alpha   90.00
_cell.angle_beta   90.00
_cell.angle_gamma   90.00
#
_symmetry.space_group_name_H-M   'P 1'
#
loop_
_entity.id
_entity.type
_entity.pdbx_description
1 polymer ?
#
loop_
_entity_poly.entity_id
_entity_poly.type
_entity_poly.pdbx_seq_one_letter_code
_entity_poly.pdbx_strand_id
1 'polypeptide(L)'
;MRHASLDELLGLLRSRPALIDEGMSDRSIADAVDAGGLHRIRRGTYIDGAVWASLWPESRHRALVLAVERASRGATVVFCGVS
;
A
#
# COMPACT_ATOMS: atom_id res chain seq x y z
N MET A 1 -4.46 4.91 -19.32
CA MET A 1 -3.55 4.62 -18.20
C MET A 1 -2.67 5.87 -17.98
N ARG A 2 -2.20 6.18 -16.76
CA ARG A 2 -1.34 7.33 -16.42
C ARG A 2 0.03 6.96 -15.82
N HIS A 3 1.05 7.77 -16.10
CA HIS A 3 2.32 7.75 -15.39
C HIS A 3 2.18 8.56 -14.09
N ALA A 4 2.69 8.01 -12.99
CA ALA A 4 2.79 8.71 -11.70
C ALA A 4 4.26 8.80 -11.27
N SER A 5 4.65 9.95 -10.71
CA SER A 5 5.98 10.20 -10.17
C SER A 5 6.18 9.48 -8.83
N LEU A 6 7.42 9.39 -8.33
CA LEU A 6 7.70 8.75 -7.04
C LEU A 6 7.03 9.49 -5.87
N ASP A 7 7.11 10.82 -5.83
CA ASP A 7 6.48 11.63 -4.79
C ASP A 7 4.95 11.53 -4.81
N GLU A 8 4.35 11.51 -6.01
CA GLU A 8 2.91 11.30 -6.17
C GLU A 8 2.51 9.93 -5.63
N LEU A 9 3.24 8.87 -6.00
CA LEU A 9 2.99 7.53 -5.49
C LEU A 9 3.12 7.46 -3.96
N LEU A 10 4.15 8.10 -3.38
CA LEU A 10 4.32 8.17 -1.93
C LEU A 10 3.13 8.83 -1.22
N GLY A 11 2.57 9.88 -1.80
CA GLY A 11 1.37 10.57 -1.28
C GLY A 11 0.08 9.76 -1.40
N LEU A 12 0.02 8.83 -2.37
CA LEU A 12 -1.14 7.97 -2.63
C LEU A 12 -1.14 6.67 -1.81
N LEU A 13 0.03 6.23 -1.35
CA LEU A 13 0.13 5.05 -0.49
C LEU A 13 -0.46 5.33 0.89
N ARG A 14 -1.33 4.43 1.33
CA ARG A 14 -1.96 4.46 2.66
C ARG A 14 -1.51 3.25 3.46
N SER A 15 -1.15 3.47 4.73
CA SER A 15 -0.83 2.40 5.67
C SER A 15 -2.08 1.98 6.41
N ARG A 16 -2.11 0.74 6.93
CA ARG A 16 -3.21 0.29 7.78
C ARG A 16 -3.48 1.24 8.97
N PRO A 17 -2.48 1.68 9.77
CA PRO A 17 -2.72 2.63 10.85
C PRO A 17 -3.33 3.94 10.36
N ALA A 18 -2.87 4.48 9.23
CA ALA A 18 -3.44 5.72 8.68
C ALA A 18 -4.91 5.57 8.31
N LEU A 19 -5.31 4.44 7.69
CA LEU A 19 -6.71 4.18 7.39
C LEU A 19 -7.57 4.03 8.66
N ILE A 20 -7.01 3.47 9.72
CA ILE A 20 -7.69 3.36 11.03
C ILE A 20 -7.85 4.75 11.67
N ASP A 21 -6.81 5.58 11.61
CA ASP A 21 -6.86 6.97 12.11
C ASP A 21 -7.85 7.83 11.30
N GLU A 22 -8.03 7.53 10.02
CA GLU A 22 -9.07 8.10 9.14
C GLU A 22 -10.49 7.55 9.44
N GLY A 23 -10.63 6.67 10.44
CA GLY A 23 -11.91 6.14 10.90
C GLY A 23 -12.36 4.83 10.24
N MET A 24 -11.52 4.20 9.41
CA MET A 24 -11.84 2.91 8.82
C MET A 24 -11.57 1.77 9.81
N SER A 25 -12.57 0.91 10.02
CA SER A 25 -12.35 -0.35 10.73
C SER A 25 -11.63 -1.37 9.84
N ASP A 26 -11.00 -2.38 10.43
CA ASP A 26 -10.40 -3.49 9.67
C ASP A 26 -11.39 -4.17 8.72
N ARG A 27 -12.64 -4.33 9.18
CA ARG A 27 -13.71 -4.88 8.36
C ARG A 27 -13.98 -3.97 7.17
N SER A 28 -14.13 -2.67 7.40
CA SER A 28 -14.36 -1.68 6.33
C SER A 28 -13.20 -1.61 5.34
N ILE A 29 -11.96 -1.81 5.79
CA ILE A 29 -10.80 -1.91 4.90
C ILE A 29 -10.88 -3.16 4.04
N ALA A 30 -11.24 -4.31 4.62
CA ALA A 30 -11.42 -5.55 3.88
C ALA A 30 -12.56 -5.43 2.86
N ASP A 31 -13.71 -4.91 3.28
CA ASP A 31 -14.87 -4.68 2.42
C ASP A 31 -14.52 -3.73 1.26
N ALA A 32 -13.74 -2.67 1.53
CA ALA A 32 -13.28 -1.74 0.50
C ALA A 32 -12.29 -2.38 -0.47
N VAL A 33 -11.46 -3.33 -0.02
CA VAL A 33 -10.58 -4.11 -0.90
C VAL A 33 -11.40 -5.05 -1.78
N ASP A 34 -12.37 -5.75 -1.21
CA ASP A 34 -13.22 -6.71 -1.94
C ASP A 34 -14.14 -5.99 -2.93
N ALA A 35 -14.64 -4.80 -2.58
CA ALA A 35 -15.40 -3.93 -3.46
C ALA A 35 -14.53 -3.22 -4.52
N GLY A 36 -13.20 -3.34 -4.44
CA GLY A 36 -12.26 -2.70 -5.37
C GLY A 36 -12.09 -1.19 -5.18
N GLY A 37 -12.62 -0.61 -4.09
CA GLY A 37 -12.35 0.77 -3.69
C GLY A 37 -10.93 0.97 -3.16
N LEU A 38 -10.35 -0.07 -2.56
CA LEU A 38 -8.94 -0.14 -2.20
C LEU A 38 -8.26 -1.28 -2.93
N HIS A 39 -7.02 -1.06 -3.34
CA HIS A 39 -6.13 -2.11 -3.81
C HIS A 39 -5.03 -2.36 -2.78
N ARG A 40 -4.90 -3.61 -2.34
CA ARG A 40 -3.85 -4.03 -1.43
C ARG A 40 -2.59 -4.37 -2.23
N ILE A 41 -1.60 -3.49 -2.20
CA ILE A 41 -0.30 -3.71 -2.86
C ILE A 41 0.51 -4.76 -2.08
N ARG A 42 0.53 -4.66 -0.75
CA ARG A 42 1.25 -5.58 0.16
C ARG A 42 0.55 -5.62 1.52
N ARG A 43 0.96 -6.52 2.41
CA ARG A 43 0.52 -6.54 3.81
C ARG A 43 0.70 -5.16 4.46
N GLY A 44 -0.41 -4.57 4.91
CA GLY A 44 -0.43 -3.29 5.61
C GLY A 44 -0.27 -2.05 4.73
N THR A 45 -0.20 -2.19 3.40
CA THR A 45 -0.08 -1.07 2.44
C THR A 45 -1.16 -1.16 1.38
N TYR A 46 -1.87 -0.05 1.19
CA TYR A 46 -3.03 0.09 0.34
C TYR A 46 -2.88 1.32 -0.56
N ILE A 47 -3.63 1.33 -1.65
CA ILE A 47 -3.82 2.47 -2.56
C ILE A 47 -5.27 2.47 -3.00
N ASP A 48 -5.81 3.61 -3.43
CA ASP A 48 -7.13 3.66 -4.06
C ASP A 48 -7.18 2.74 -5.30
N GLY A 49 -8.27 1.97 -5.41
CA GLY A 49 -8.42 0.96 -6.45
C GLY A 49 -8.61 1.55 -7.85
N ALA A 50 -9.32 2.68 -7.98
CA ALA A 50 -9.48 3.38 -9.25
C ALA A 50 -8.14 3.99 -9.70
N VAL A 51 -7.38 4.56 -8.76
CA VAL A 51 -6.01 5.04 -9.02
C VAL A 51 -5.14 3.88 -9.50
N TRP A 52 -5.13 2.75 -8.79
CA TRP A 52 -4.34 1.57 -9.18
C TRP A 52 -4.67 1.06 -10.59
N ALA A 53 -5.98 0.96 -10.91
CA ALA A 53 -6.46 0.55 -12.22
C ALA A 53 -5.98 1.52 -13.32
N SER A 54 -5.91 2.82 -13.01
CA SER A 54 -5.45 3.84 -13.94
C SER A 54 -3.93 3.85 -14.16
N LEU A 55 -3.12 3.30 -13.25
CA LEU A 55 -1.64 3.31 -13.36
C LEU A 55 -1.12 2.39 -14.46
N TRP A 56 -0.06 2.83 -15.13
CA TRP A 56 0.72 1.98 -16.04
C TRP A 56 1.44 0.86 -15.28
N PRO A 57 1.76 -0.27 -15.94
CA PRO A 57 2.55 -1.35 -15.34
C PRO A 57 3.85 -0.88 -14.66
N GLU A 58 4.55 0.07 -15.26
CA GLU A 58 5.80 0.64 -14.73
C GLU A 58 5.56 1.45 -13.45
N SER A 59 4.45 2.19 -13.37
CA SER A 59 4.07 2.91 -12.15
C SER A 59 3.58 1.95 -11.06
N ARG A 60 2.89 0.86 -11.42
CA ARG A 60 2.54 -0.21 -10.48
C ARG A 60 3.78 -0.88 -9.90
N HIS A 61 4.78 -1.14 -10.73
CA HIS A 61 6.06 -1.67 -10.29
C HIS A 61 6.77 -0.72 -9.30
N ARG A 62 6.83 0.58 -9.61
CA ARG A 62 7.38 1.58 -8.68
C ARG A 62 6.62 1.62 -7.34
N ALA A 63 5.29 1.58 -7.37
CA ALA A 63 4.47 1.54 -6.16
C ALA A 63 4.74 0.28 -5.32
N LEU A 64 4.97 -0.87 -5.95
CA LEU A 64 5.37 -2.10 -5.26
C LEU A 64 6.74 -1.94 -4.59
N VAL A 65 7.73 -1.38 -5.28
CA VAL A 65 9.08 -1.13 -4.72
C VAL A 65 8.99 -0.21 -3.51
N LEU A 66 8.23 0.88 -3.60
CA LEU A 66 8.00 1.81 -2.49
C LEU A 66 7.28 1.14 -1.31
N ALA A 67 6.28 0.30 -1.57
CA ALA A 67 5.59 -0.45 -0.53
C ALA A 67 6.52 -1.46 0.17
N VAL A 68 7.45 -2.08 -0.57
CA VAL A 68 8.47 -2.97 0.00
C VAL A 68 9.45 -2.19 0.86
N GLU A 69 9.96 -1.07 0.36
CA GLU A 69 10.91 -0.21 1.05
C GLU A 69 10.33 0.29 2.39
N ARG A 70 9.11 0.81 2.36
CA ARG A 70 8.39 1.29 3.54
C ARG A 70 8.16 0.18 4.56
N ALA A 71 7.80 -1.01 4.10
CA ALA A 71 7.63 -2.17 4.96
C ALA A 71 8.96 -2.63 5.57
N SER A 72 10.07 -2.56 4.84
CA SER A 72 11.40 -2.89 5.37
C SER A 72 11.85 -1.87 6.44
N ARG A 73 11.51 -0.58 6.29
CA ARG A 73 11.78 0.43 7.32
C ARG A 73 10.94 0.26 8.58
N GLY A 74 9.69 -0.22 8.44
CA GLY A 74 8.76 -0.45 9.54
C GLY A 74 8.83 -1.86 10.15
N ALA A 75 9.51 -2.80 9.51
CA ALA A 75 9.72 -4.13 10.05
C ALA A 75 10.82 -4.07 11.12
N THR A 76 10.46 -4.36 12.38
CA THR A 76 11.44 -4.79 13.36
C THR A 76 12.17 -5.99 12.76
N VAL A 77 13.45 -5.82 12.43
CA VAL A 77 14.28 -6.92 11.97
C VAL A 77 14.42 -7.89 13.14
N VAL A 78 13.63 -8.97 13.11
CA VAL A 78 13.79 -10.06 14.06
C VAL A 78 14.92 -10.94 13.52
N PHE A 79 16.12 -10.74 14.04
CA PHE A 79 17.19 -11.71 13.85
C PHE A 79 16.86 -12.94 14.70
N CYS A 80 16.48 -14.05 14.07
CA CYS A 80 16.48 -15.34 14.73
C CYS A 80 17.91 -15.86 14.74
N GLY A 81 18.64 -15.62 15.82
CA GLY A 81 19.94 -16.24 16.05
C GLY A 81 19.77 -17.76 16.16
N VAL A 82 20.50 -18.49 15.34
CA VAL A 82 20.65 -19.95 15.42
C VAL A 82 21.44 -20.26 16.69
N SER A 83 20.88 -21.10 17.56
CA SER A 83 21.56 -21.62 18.76
C SER A 83 22.70 -22.57 18.42
#